data_AF-A0A059D3S8-F1
#
_entry.id   AF-A0A059D3S8-F1
#
_cell.length_a   1.000
_cell.length_b   1.000
_cell.length_c   1.000
_cell.angle_alpha   90.00
_cell.angle_beta   90.00
_cell.angle_gamma   90.00
#
_symmetry.space_group_name_H-M   'P 1'
#
loop_
_entity.id
_entity.type
_entity.pdbx_description
1 polymer ?
#
loop_
_entity_poly.entity_id
_entity_poly.type
_entity_poly.pdbx_seq_one_letter_code
_entity_poly.pdbx_strand_id
1 'polypeptide(L)' 'MSSSKLSLILHLMMGLLSISGASDRSVPKTTIYVDKSGSGNYSSVQEAIDSIPDDNNQWIHILIKRGTYR' A
#
# COMPACT_ATOMS: atom_id res chain seq x y z
N MET A 1 45.50 -24.54 -5.49
CA MET A 1 44.08 -24.84 -5.16
C MET A 1 43.49 -25.55 -6.38
N SER A 2 42.99 -26.80 -6.24
CA SER A 2 42.56 -27.60 -7.40
C SER A 2 41.27 -27.05 -8.02
N SER A 3 41.14 -27.10 -9.35
CA SER A 3 39.99 -26.61 -10.13
C SER A 3 38.65 -27.16 -9.65
N SER A 4 38.65 -28.34 -9.02
CA SER A 4 37.47 -28.95 -8.40
C SER A 4 36.98 -28.18 -7.16
N LYS A 5 37.89 -27.59 -6.37
CA LYS A 5 37.53 -26.76 -5.20
C LYS A 5 36.95 -25.41 -5.62
N LEU A 6 37.44 -24.85 -6.72
CA LEU A 6 36.91 -23.61 -7.32
C LEU A 6 35.51 -23.82 -7.93
N SER A 7 35.28 -24.95 -8.61
CA SER A 7 33.96 -25.31 -9.14
C SER A 7 32.94 -25.54 -8.03
N LEU A 8 33.33 -26.22 -6.94
CA LEU A 8 32.46 -26.44 -5.78
C LEU A 8 32.06 -25.12 -5.09
N ILE A 9 33.00 -24.19 -4.97
CA ILE A 9 32.75 -22.84 -4.41
C ILE A 9 31.83 -22.03 -5.35
N LEU A 10 32.00 -22.15 -6.67
CA LEU A 10 31.14 -21.44 -7.64
C LEU A 10 29.67 -21.91 -7.56
N HIS A 11 29.43 -23.21 -7.39
CA HIS A 11 28.06 -23.75 -7.22
C HIS A 11 27.45 -23.39 -5.86
N LEU A 12 28.27 -23.35 -4.80
CA LEU A 12 27.84 -22.91 -3.48
C LEU A 12 27.43 -21.42 -3.45
N MET A 13 28.13 -20.59 -4.23
CA MET A 13 27.84 -19.15 -4.36
C MET A 13 26.64 -18.84 -5.27
N MET A 14 26.27 -19.76 -6.17
CA MET A 14 25.08 -19.62 -7.02
C MET A 14 23.78 -20.01 -6.30
N GLY A 15 23.85 -20.91 -5.31
CA GLY A 15 22.68 -21.36 -4.53
C GLY A 15 22.21 -20.39 -3.44
N LEU A 16 23.08 -19.49 -2.98
CA LEU A 16 22.78 -18.51 -1.91
C LEU A 16 22.14 -17.20 -2.40
N LEU A 17 21.92 -17.03 -3.72
CA LEU A 17 21.41 -15.80 -4.32
C LEU A 17 19.91 -15.83 -4.68
N SER A 18 19.11 -16.67 -4.02
CA SER A 18 17.65 -16.54 -4.09
C SER A 18 17.16 -15.68 -2.93
N ILE A 19 17.46 -14.38 -2.97
CA ILE A 19 16.81 -13.40 -2.10
C ILE A 19 15.40 -13.23 -2.64
N SER A 20 14.42 -13.91 -2.02
CA SER A 20 13.02 -13.57 -2.18
C SER A 20 12.82 -12.15 -1.65
N GLY A 21 12.85 -11.16 -2.55
CA GLY A 21 12.40 -9.81 -2.25
C GLY A 21 10.91 -9.88 -2.00
N ALA A 22 10.51 -10.08 -0.74
CA ALA A 22 9.16 -9.77 -0.32
C ALA A 22 9.01 -8.25 -0.45
N SER A 23 8.54 -7.80 -1.61
CA SER A 23 8.08 -6.42 -1.76
C SER A 23 6.91 -6.24 -0.81
N ASP A 24 7.16 -5.61 0.33
CA ASP A 24 6.11 -5.03 1.15
C ASP A 24 5.43 -3.99 0.27
N ARG A 25 4.31 -4.39 -0.35
CA ARG A 25 3.50 -3.50 -1.17
C ARG A 25 2.85 -2.56 -0.19
N SER A 26 3.55 -1.48 0.15
CA SER A 26 2.98 -0.35 0.87
C SER A 26 1.87 0.20 -0.02
N VAL A 27 0.65 -0.24 0.25
CA VAL A 27 -0.53 0.30 -0.40
C VAL A 27 -0.59 1.77 0.01
N PRO A 28 -0.45 2.73 -0.92
CA PRO A 28 -0.56 4.13 -0.58
C PRO A 28 -1.93 4.36 0.06
N LYS A 29 -1.92 4.90 1.29
CA LYS A 29 -3.15 5.14 2.06
C LYS A 29 -3.93 6.26 1.38
N THR A 30 -5.03 5.92 0.70
CA THR A 30 -5.97 6.90 0.18
C THR A 30 -6.69 7.58 1.34
N THR A 31 -6.63 8.91 1.38
CA THR A 31 -7.33 9.73 2.38
C THR A 31 -8.35 10.62 1.69
N ILE A 32 -9.61 10.52 2.13
CA ILE A 32 -10.73 11.35 1.67
C ILE A 32 -11.05 12.35 2.78
N TYR A 33 -11.07 13.64 2.44
CA TYR A 33 -11.40 14.72 3.36
C TYR A 33 -12.87 15.12 3.22
N VAL A 34 -13.61 15.07 4.32
CA VAL A 34 -14.98 15.58 4.38
C VAL A 34 -14.98 16.91 5.09
N ASP A 35 -15.43 17.94 4.40
CA ASP A 35 -15.51 19.30 4.92
C ASP A 35 -16.77 20.01 4.43
N LYS A 36 -17.67 20.30 5.38
CA LYS A 36 -18.92 21.03 5.13
C LYS A 36 -18.72 22.45 4.61
N SER A 37 -17.55 23.08 4.80
CA SER A 37 -17.24 24.39 4.21
C SER A 37 -16.77 24.31 2.76
N GLY A 38 -16.65 23.11 2.19
CA GLY A 38 -16.29 22.88 0.79
C GLY A 38 -14.79 22.87 0.50
N SER A 39 -13.93 22.85 1.53
CA SER A 39 -12.47 22.78 1.34
C SER A 39 -11.92 21.34 1.28
N GLY A 40 -12.79 20.33 1.42
CA GLY A 40 -12.48 18.91 1.34
C GLY A 40 -12.92 18.31 0.00
N ASN A 41 -12.73 17.00 -0.16
CA ASN A 41 -13.21 16.26 -1.34
C ASN A 41 -14.74 16.24 -1.43
N TYR A 42 -15.42 16.11 -0.29
CA TYR A 42 -16.87 16.03 -0.18
C TYR A 42 -17.39 16.92 0.94
N SER A 43 -18.66 17.33 0.84
CA SER A 43 -19.33 18.17 1.84
C SER A 43 -20.18 17.38 2.83
N SER A 44 -20.47 16.11 2.51
CA SER A 44 -21.21 15.17 3.33
C SER A 44 -20.44 13.87 3.56
N VAL A 45 -20.81 13.14 4.61
CA VAL A 45 -20.22 11.83 4.91
C VAL A 45 -20.70 10.78 3.90
N GLN A 46 -21.97 10.86 3.47
CA GLN A 46 -22.54 9.87 2.56
C GLN A 46 -21.90 9.94 1.18
N GLU A 47 -21.72 11.13 0.60
CA GLU A 47 -21.02 11.27 -0.69
C GLU A 47 -19.60 10.70 -0.65
N ALA A 48 -18.90 10.84 0.49
CA ALA A 48 -17.58 10.25 0.66
C ALA A 48 -17.62 8.72 0.70
N ILE A 49 -18.64 8.13 1.32
CA ILE A 49 -18.85 6.67 1.32
C ILE A 49 -19.22 6.19 -0.08
N ASP A 50 -20.16 6.85 -0.74
CA ASP A 50 -20.64 6.50 -2.09
C ASP A 50 -19.56 6.63 -3.16
N SER A 51 -18.52 7.43 -2.90
CA SER A 51 -17.37 7.57 -3.80
C SER A 51 -16.43 6.37 -3.82
N ILE A 52 -16.54 5.46 -2.85
CA ILE A 52 -15.68 4.29 -2.75
C ILE A 52 -16.22 3.23 -3.72
N PRO A 53 -15.40 2.71 -4.65
CA PRO A 53 -15.85 1.69 -5.59
C PRO A 53 -16.19 0.38 -4.87
N ASP A 54 -17.15 -0.35 -5.43
CA ASP A 54 -17.45 -1.72 -5.02
C ASP A 54 -16.19 -2.61 -5.11
N ASP A 55 -16.14 -3.66 -4.28
CA ASP A 55 -15.02 -4.60 -4.19
C ASP A 55 -13.66 -3.96 -3.86
N ASN A 56 -13.66 -2.78 -3.22
CA ASN A 56 -12.43 -2.14 -2.77
C ASN A 56 -11.71 -3.00 -1.70
N ASN A 57 -10.50 -3.45 -2.04
CA ASN A 57 -9.63 -4.25 -1.19
C ASN A 57 -8.48 -3.44 -0.55
N GLN A 58 -8.53 -2.10 -0.63
CA GLN A 58 -7.51 -1.20 -0.10
C GLN A 58 -8.04 -0.44 1.13
N TRP A 59 -7.15 -0.08 2.06
CA TRP A 59 -7.54 0.75 3.21
C TRP A 59 -7.81 2.21 2.78
N ILE A 60 -9.04 2.69 3.02
CA ILE A 60 -9.45 4.08 2.80
C ILE A 60 -9.64 4.77 4.15
N HIS A 61 -9.03 5.95 4.32
CA HIS A 61 -9.24 6.79 5.50
C HIS A 61 -10.17 7.94 5.16
N ILE A 62 -11.33 8.03 5.82
CA ILE A 62 -12.23 9.18 5.71
C ILE A 62 -11.96 10.10 6.90
N LEU A 63 -11.35 11.27 6.65
CA LEU A 63 -11.09 12.28 7.68
C LEU A 63 -12.18 13.36 7.64
N ILE A 64 -12.96 13.42 8.71
CA ILE A 64 -14.09 14.35 8.82
C ILE A 64 -13.66 15.58 9.63
N LYS A 65 -13.71 16.76 9.00
CA LYS A 65 -13.50 18.03 9.71
C LYS A 65 -14.63 18.23 10.71
N ARG A 66 -14.29 18.75 11.90
CA ARG A 66 -15.25 19.03 12.99
C ARG A 66 -16.50 19.77 12.47
N GLY A 67 -17.68 19.31 12.89
CA GLY A 67 -18.95 19.91 12.53
C GLY A 67 -20.13 18.95 12.70
N THR A 68 -21.33 19.44 12.46
CA THR A 68 -22.55 18.61 12.44
C THR A 68 -22.94 18.30 11.00
N TYR A 69 -22.93 17.02 10.66
CA TYR A 69 -23.36 16.45 9.39
C TYR A 69 -24.74 15.83 9.60
N ARG A 70 -25.68 16.09 8.69
CA ARG A 70 -27.08 15.65 8.77
C ARG A 70 -27.44 14.92 7.50
#